data_AF-A0A182SPG7-F1
#
_entry.id   AF-A0A182SPG7-F1
#
_cell.length_a   1.000
_cell.length_b   1.000
_cell.length_c   1.000
_cell.angle_alpha   90.00
_cell.angle_beta   90.00
_cell.angle_gamma   90.00
#
_symmetry.space_group_name_H-M   'P 1'
#
loop_
_entity.id
_entity.type
_entity.pdbx_description
1 polymer ?
#
loop_
_entity_poly.entity_id
_entity_poly.type
_entity_poly.pdbx_seq_one_letter_code
_entity_poly.pdbx_strand_id
1 'polypeptide(L)'
;MVDHVPAPVRTRDHPSAEVSCAMPWFGMDIGGTLTKLVYFEPKDITPGELDQEARILRNIRRYLTKNSAYGKTGHRDSHLQMDDVVIRGRRGSLHFIRFPTSEML
;
A
#
# COMPACT_ATOMS: atom_id res chain seq x y z
N MET A 1 -51.17 5.24 35.68
CA MET A 1 -50.45 5.31 34.39
C MET A 1 -49.00 5.62 34.75
N VAL A 2 -48.12 4.63 34.63
CA VAL A 2 -46.67 4.82 34.81
C VAL A 2 -46.05 4.39 33.49
N ASP A 3 -45.41 5.34 32.83
CA ASP A 3 -44.94 5.19 31.45
C ASP A 3 -43.76 4.22 31.38
N HIS A 4 -43.89 3.21 30.55
CA HIS A 4 -42.83 2.23 30.28
C HIS A 4 -41.85 2.87 29.30
N VAL A 5 -40.73 3.40 29.80
CA VAL A 5 -39.65 3.92 28.95
C VAL A 5 -38.94 2.74 28.28
N PRO A 6 -38.93 2.64 26.93
CA PRO A 6 -38.22 1.55 26.27
C PRO A 6 -36.71 1.75 26.39
N ALA A 7 -35.98 0.66 26.66
CA ALA A 7 -34.52 0.65 26.69
C ALA A 7 -33.95 1.06 25.32
N PRO A 8 -32.78 1.73 25.27
CA PRO A 8 -32.20 2.19 24.02
C PRO A 8 -31.88 0.96 23.14
N VAL A 9 -32.42 0.95 21.93
CA VAL A 9 -32.04 0.01 20.88
C VAL A 9 -30.53 0.17 20.68
N ARG A 10 -29.76 -0.86 21.03
CA ARG A 10 -28.35 -0.96 20.63
C ARG A 10 -28.33 -0.88 19.11
N THR A 11 -27.91 0.26 18.58
CA THR A 11 -27.54 0.39 17.17
C THR A 11 -26.58 -0.76 16.90
N ARG A 12 -26.96 -1.65 15.98
CA ARG A 12 -26.04 -2.68 15.50
C ARG A 12 -24.81 -1.93 15.03
N ASP A 13 -23.68 -2.14 15.72
CA ASP A 13 -22.39 -1.73 15.21
C ASP A 13 -22.28 -2.39 13.84
N HIS A 14 -22.54 -1.61 12.79
CA HIS A 14 -22.15 -2.01 11.46
C HIS A 14 -20.64 -2.21 11.57
N PRO A 15 -20.11 -3.43 11.37
CA PRO A 15 -18.68 -3.55 11.17
C PRO A 15 -18.42 -2.62 10.00
N SER A 16 -17.71 -1.51 10.25
CA SER A 16 -17.19 -0.68 9.18
C SER A 16 -16.46 -1.68 8.31
N ALA A 17 -17.06 -1.99 7.16
CA ALA A 17 -16.41 -2.79 6.17
C ALA A 17 -15.17 -1.97 5.84
N GLU A 18 -14.04 -2.33 6.47
CA GLU A 18 -12.73 -1.86 6.12
C GLU A 18 -12.69 -2.00 4.62
N VAL A 19 -12.85 -0.87 3.92
CA VAL A 19 -12.80 -0.83 2.46
C VAL A 19 -11.46 -1.49 2.17
N SER A 20 -11.49 -2.69 1.61
CA SER A 20 -10.28 -3.42 1.26
C SER A 20 -9.56 -2.51 0.27
N CYS A 21 -8.59 -1.76 0.78
CA CYS A 21 -7.87 -0.80 -0.03
C CYS A 21 -7.06 -1.64 -0.99
N ALA A 22 -7.59 -1.81 -2.20
CA ALA A 22 -7.03 -2.67 -3.22
C ALA A 22 -5.55 -2.33 -3.40
N MET A 23 -4.70 -3.35 -3.37
CA MET A 23 -3.28 -3.17 -3.62
C MET A 23 -3.08 -2.81 -5.09
N PRO A 24 -2.00 -2.10 -5.46
CA PRO A 24 -0.82 -1.76 -4.65
C PRO A 24 -0.97 -0.47 -3.83
N TRP A 25 -0.29 -0.40 -2.67
CA TRP A 25 -0.21 0.83 -1.88
C TRP A 25 1.04 1.63 -2.23
N PHE A 26 0.80 2.86 -2.69
CA PHE A 26 1.83 3.82 -3.03
C PHE A 26 1.64 5.13 -2.28
N GLY A 27 2.76 5.75 -1.90
CA GLY A 27 2.85 7.17 -1.61
C GLY A 27 3.76 7.82 -2.64
N MET A 28 3.39 8.99 -3.15
CA MET A 28 4.21 9.73 -4.10
C MET A 28 4.35 11.18 -3.66
N ASP A 29 5.60 11.67 -3.67
CA ASP A 29 5.95 13.06 -3.38
C ASP A 29 6.63 13.65 -4.63
N ILE A 30 5.98 14.61 -5.28
CA ILE A 30 6.47 15.25 -6.50
C ILE A 30 7.11 16.59 -6.13
N GLY A 31 8.43 16.61 -5.99
CA GLY A 31 9.21 17.83 -5.78
C GLY A 31 9.63 18.49 -7.09
N GLY A 32 10.22 19.69 -7.01
CA GLY A 32 10.74 20.40 -8.19
C GLY A 32 11.96 19.75 -8.85
N THR A 33 12.74 18.96 -8.10
CA THR A 33 13.95 18.28 -8.60
C THR A 33 13.81 16.76 -8.63
N LEU A 34 13.24 16.19 -7.57
CA LEU A 34 13.06 14.75 -7.42
C LEU A 34 11.61 14.43 -7.14
N THR A 35 11.11 13.42 -7.85
CA THR A 35 9.91 12.69 -7.45
C THR A 35 10.33 11.47 -6.66
N LYS A 36 9.63 11.22 -5.55
CA LYS A 36 9.85 10.08 -4.66
C LYS A 36 8.61 9.19 -4.70
N LEU A 37 8.82 7.89 -4.81
CA LEU A 37 7.80 6.86 -4.73
C LEU A 37 8.13 5.95 -3.54
N VAL A 38 7.17 5.78 -2.66
CA VAL A 38 7.21 4.80 -1.57
C VAL A 38 6.22 3.70 -1.90
N TYR A 39 6.69 2.45 -1.89
CA TYR A 39 5.89 1.28 -2.17
C TYR A 39 5.86 0.33 -0.98
N PHE A 40 4.66 -0.06 -0.54
CA PHE A 40 4.50 -1.12 0.44
C PHE A 40 4.34 -2.49 -0.25
N GLU A 41 5.28 -3.39 0.03
CA GLU A 41 5.28 -4.78 -0.44
C GLU A 41 4.78 -5.71 0.68
N PRO A 42 3.54 -6.22 0.61
CA PRO A 42 3.05 -7.17 1.61
C PRO A 42 3.81 -8.49 1.50
N LYS A 43 4.15 -9.06 2.66
CA LYS A 43 4.82 -10.37 2.78
C LYS A 43 3.85 -11.46 3.21
N ASP A 44 2.63 -11.09 3.59
CA ASP A 44 1.55 -11.94 4.11
C ASP A 44 0.50 -12.34 3.05
N ILE A 45 0.89 -12.37 1.76
CA ILE A 45 -0.05 -12.66 0.66
C ILE A 45 -0.52 -14.13 0.73
N THR A 46 -1.83 -14.32 0.80
CA THR A 46 -2.47 -15.63 0.76
C THR A 46 -2.61 -16.17 -0.68
N PRO A 47 -2.71 -17.50 -0.87
CA PRO A 47 -2.89 -18.09 -2.21
C PRO A 47 -4.13 -17.57 -2.97
N GLY A 48 -5.22 -17.26 -2.27
CA GLY A 48 -6.44 -16.73 -2.89
C GLY A 48 -6.30 -15.29 -3.39
N GLU A 49 -5.53 -14.46 -2.70
CA GLU A 49 -5.19 -13.08 -3.15
C GLU A 49 -4.28 -13.10 -4.38
N LEU A 50 -3.50 -14.16 -4.57
CA LEU A 50 -2.71 -14.32 -5.78
C LEU A 50 -3.65 -14.40 -6.99
N ASP A 51 -4.71 -15.20 -7.02
CA ASP A 51 -5.45 -15.41 -8.27
C ASP A 51 -6.28 -14.20 -8.76
N GLN A 52 -6.78 -13.36 -7.84
CA GLN A 52 -7.65 -12.22 -8.18
C GLN A 52 -6.88 -11.00 -8.71
N GLU A 53 -5.66 -10.76 -8.21
CA GLU A 53 -4.86 -9.56 -8.51
C GLU A 53 -3.45 -9.90 -9.07
N ALA A 54 -3.13 -11.19 -9.26
CA ALA A 54 -1.77 -11.71 -9.48
C ALA A 54 -1.01 -11.00 -10.58
N ARG A 55 -1.59 -10.83 -11.77
CA ARG A 55 -0.76 -10.53 -12.94
C ARG A 55 -0.22 -9.11 -12.89
N ILE A 56 -1.08 -8.14 -12.61
CA ILE A 56 -0.68 -6.73 -12.52
C ILE A 56 0.18 -6.51 -11.27
N LEU A 57 -0.24 -7.04 -10.11
CA LEU A 57 0.54 -6.91 -8.88
C LEU A 57 1.88 -7.63 -8.93
N ARG A 58 1.97 -8.82 -9.54
CA ARG A 58 3.26 -9.50 -9.72
C ARG A 58 4.17 -8.71 -10.65
N ASN A 59 3.64 -8.09 -11.70
CA ASN A 59 4.44 -7.30 -12.62
C ASN A 59 4.96 -6.03 -11.93
N ILE A 60 4.09 -5.31 -11.23
CA ILE A 60 4.45 -4.12 -10.44
C ILE A 60 5.47 -4.48 -9.36
N ARG A 61 5.17 -5.49 -8.53
CA ARG A 61 6.07 -5.97 -7.46
C ARG A 61 7.42 -6.39 -8.03
N ARG A 62 7.43 -7.20 -9.10
CA ARG A 62 8.67 -7.63 -9.76
C ARG A 62 9.46 -6.44 -10.28
N TYR A 63 8.78 -5.49 -10.93
CA TYR A 63 9.42 -4.31 -11.49
C TYR A 63 10.06 -3.47 -10.38
N LEU A 64 9.36 -3.26 -9.27
CA LEU A 64 9.80 -2.43 -8.16
C LEU A 64 10.84 -3.10 -7.27
N THR A 65 10.82 -4.42 -7.07
CA THR A 65 11.74 -5.08 -6.13
C THR A 65 12.96 -5.71 -6.79
N LYS A 66 12.86 -6.16 -8.06
CA LYS A 66 14.00 -6.81 -8.75
C LYS A 66 14.92 -5.86 -9.49
N ASN A 67 14.47 -4.63 -9.78
CA ASN A 67 15.30 -3.63 -10.43
C ASN A 67 15.82 -2.63 -9.38
N SER A 68 17.13 -2.36 -9.40
CA SER A 68 17.73 -1.26 -8.62
C SER A 68 17.71 0.07 -9.38
N ALA A 69 17.59 0.01 -10.71
CA ALA A 69 17.38 1.16 -11.58
C ALA A 69 16.07 1.01 -12.37
N TYR A 70 15.27 2.07 -12.44
CA TYR A 70 14.01 2.10 -13.18
C TYR A 70 14.15 3.00 -14.40
N GLY A 71 14.02 2.43 -15.60
CA GLY A 71 14.44 3.13 -16.82
C GLY A 71 15.95 3.41 -16.81
N LYS A 72 16.37 4.60 -17.24
CA LYS A 72 17.78 5.03 -17.21
C LYS A 72 18.16 5.78 -15.92
N THR A 73 17.18 6.35 -15.22
CA THR A 73 17.40 7.43 -14.24
C THR A 73 16.76 7.17 -12.88
N GLY A 74 15.78 6.27 -12.77
CA GLY A 74 15.18 5.90 -11.51
C GLY A 74 16.14 5.05 -10.67
N HIS A 75 16.14 5.27 -9.36
CA HIS A 75 17.03 4.61 -8.42
C HIS A 75 16.26 4.13 -7.20
N ARG A 76 16.48 2.87 -6.81
CA ARG A 76 15.97 2.33 -5.54
C ARG A 76 17.03 2.51 -4.45
N ASP A 77 16.69 3.29 -3.43
CA ASP A 77 17.56 3.49 -2.27
C ASP A 77 17.42 2.28 -1.32
N SER A 78 18.00 1.14 -1.73
CA SER A 78 17.84 -0.15 -1.03
C SER A 78 18.30 -0.15 0.43
N HIS A 79 19.27 0.71 0.76
CA HIS A 79 19.77 0.89 2.13
C HIS A 79 18.74 1.57 3.06
N LEU A 80 17.70 2.18 2.49
CA LEU A 80 16.58 2.78 3.24
C LEU A 80 15.38 1.85 3.35
N GLN A 81 15.44 0.62 2.81
CA GLN A 81 14.35 -0.34 2.92
C GLN A 81 14.02 -0.58 4.39
N MET A 82 12.72 -0.52 4.72
CA MET A 82 12.22 -0.84 6.05
C MET A 82 11.47 -2.15 5.99
N ASP A 83 11.98 -3.17 6.68
CA ASP A 83 11.34 -4.47 6.79
C ASP A 83 10.44 -4.57 8.04
N ASP A 84 9.56 -5.58 8.05
CA ASP A 84 8.65 -5.88 9.16
C ASP A 84 7.71 -4.72 9.58
N VAL A 85 7.35 -3.86 8.63
CA VAL A 85 6.42 -2.75 8.86
C VAL A 85 4.98 -3.26 8.82
N VAL A 86 4.16 -2.80 9.78
CA VAL A 86 2.72 -3.09 9.82
C VAL A 86 1.92 -1.86 9.40
N ILE A 87 1.17 -1.95 8.30
CA ILE A 87 0.28 -0.90 7.81
C ILE A 87 -1.11 -1.50 7.61
N ARG A 88 -2.13 -0.91 8.23
CA ARG A 88 -3.54 -1.37 8.14
C ARG A 88 -3.68 -2.89 8.37
N GLY A 89 -2.99 -3.40 9.39
CA GLY A 89 -3.01 -4.81 9.76
C GLY A 89 -2.19 -5.77 8.89
N ARG A 90 -1.57 -5.30 7.79
CA ARG A 90 -0.71 -6.13 6.92
C ARG A 90 0.76 -5.96 7.26
N ARG A 91 1.53 -7.05 7.26
CA ARG A 91 2.99 -7.02 7.46
C ARG A 91 3.72 -7.03 6.12
N GLY A 92 4.67 -6.13 5.96
CA GLY A 92 5.42 -6.01 4.71
C GLY A 92 6.70 -5.19 4.81
N SER A 93 7.26 -4.86 3.65
CA SER A 93 8.44 -4.00 3.51
C SER A 93 8.07 -2.69 2.81
N LEU A 94 8.66 -1.58 3.23
CA LEU A 94 8.61 -0.31 2.50
C LEU A 94 9.86 -0.16 1.63
N HIS A 95 9.63 0.14 0.36
CA HIS A 95 10.66 0.43 -0.63
C HIS A 95 10.65 1.90 -0.99
N PHE A 96 11.83 2.51 -1.04
CA PHE A 96 12.03 3.91 -1.39
C PHE A 96 12.70 4.03 -2.75
N ILE A 97 12.05 4.79 -3.63
CA ILE A 97 12.42 4.95 -5.03
C ILE A 97 12.40 6.42 -5.35
N ARG A 98 13.38 6.89 -6.13
CA ARG A 98 13.44 8.27 -6.61
C ARG A 98 13.83 8.34 -8.07
N PHE A 99 13.35 9.36 -8.75
CA PHE A 99 13.72 9.70 -10.12
C PHE A 99 13.73 11.22 -10.28
N PRO A 100 14.54 11.77 -11.21
CA PRO A 100 14.48 13.19 -11.53
C PRO A 100 13.08 13.58 -11.99
N THR A 101 12.53 14.68 -11.45
CA THR A 101 11.19 15.16 -11.83
C THR A 101 11.11 15.49 -13.33
N SER A 102 12.23 15.91 -13.93
CA SER A 102 12.32 16.20 -15.37
C SER A 102 12.00 15.01 -16.27
N GLU A 103 12.14 13.78 -15.76
CA GLU A 103 11.86 12.55 -16.49
C GLU A 103 10.38 12.09 -16.35
N MET A 104 9.56 12.85 -15.60
CA MET A 104 8.11 12.63 -15.55
C MET A 104 7.33 13.29 -16.69
N LEU A 105 7.96 14.25 -17.39
CA LEU A 105 7.33 15.08 -18.41
C LEU A 105 7.47 14.48 -19.81
#